data_AF-A0A482RQL5-F1
#
_entry.id   AF-A0A482RQL5-F1
#
_cell.length_a   1.000
_cell.length_b   1.000
_cell.length_c   1.000
_cell.angle_alpha   90.00
_cell.angle_beta   90.00
_cell.angle_gamma   90.00
#
_symmetry.space_group_name_H-M   'P 1'
#
loop_
_entity.id
_entity.type
_entity.pdbx_description
1 polymer ?
#
loop_
_entity_poly.entity_id
_entity_poly.type
_entity_poly.pdbx_seq_one_letter_code
_entity_poly.pdbx_strand_id
1 'polypeptide(L)'
;MDPNRDFPFASNANACFRTITARAINEVFRRYLIVSGITFHGGMQAIAYEWGSPNHQSHGSRSPDDSSQMDMSFVMRDFAGAYPQYPYPVDKMNPLVYPVSGGMEDWAYAGSWDTASSHTCAADGYPTGQLPAGNAT
;
A
#
# COMPACT_ATOMS: atom_id res chain seq x y z
N MET A 1 -10.14 0.16 14.99
CA MET A 1 -9.96 0.33 13.54
C MET A 1 -8.49 0.15 13.25
N ASP A 2 -8.14 -0.68 12.27
CA ASP A 2 -6.77 -0.86 11.81
C ASP A 2 -6.43 0.23 10.79
N PRO A 3 -5.45 1.12 11.05
CA PRO A 3 -5.03 2.14 10.09
C PRO A 3 -4.58 1.56 8.74
N ASN A 4 -4.02 0.34 8.71
CA ASN A 4 -3.62 -0.32 7.46
C ASN A 4 -4.75 -1.10 6.79
N ARG A 5 -6.01 -0.78 7.11
CA ARG A 5 -7.23 -1.27 6.43
C ARG A 5 -8.18 -0.11 6.10
N ASP A 6 -7.71 1.12 6.23
CA ASP A 6 -8.53 2.33 6.26
C ASP A 6 -8.30 3.25 5.04
N PHE A 7 -7.65 2.75 3.99
CA PHE A 7 -7.44 3.48 2.74
C PHE A 7 -8.46 3.06 1.66
N PRO A 8 -8.80 3.96 0.71
CA PRO A 8 -9.74 3.66 -0.36
C PRO A 8 -9.09 2.86 -1.50
N PHE A 9 -8.63 1.64 -1.22
CA PHE A 9 -8.10 0.73 -2.24
C PHE A 9 -8.60 -0.69 -1.98
N ALA A 10 -9.29 -1.27 -2.96
CA ALA A 10 -9.97 -2.56 -2.87
C ALA A 10 -10.85 -2.71 -1.61
N SER A 11 -11.46 -1.60 -1.17
CA SER A 11 -12.22 -1.50 0.09
C SER A 11 -13.63 -0.96 -0.13
N ASN A 12 -14.42 -0.79 0.93
CA ASN A 12 -15.76 -0.21 0.85
C ASN A 12 -15.68 1.33 1.01
N ALA A 13 -16.43 2.09 0.20
CA ALA A 13 -16.47 3.56 0.24
C ALA A 13 -16.88 4.15 1.60
N ASN A 14 -17.64 3.41 2.41
CA ASN A 14 -18.06 3.81 3.75
C ASN A 14 -17.08 3.34 4.85
N ALA A 15 -15.99 2.67 4.49
CA ALA A 15 -15.06 2.03 5.43
C ALA A 15 -13.61 2.48 5.25
N CYS A 16 -13.39 3.71 4.78
CA CYS A 16 -12.06 4.29 4.61
C CYS A 16 -12.00 5.72 5.17
N PHE A 17 -10.78 6.21 5.44
CA PHE A 17 -10.48 7.48 6.09
C PHE A 17 -11.30 7.69 7.38
N ARG A 18 -11.40 6.67 8.23
CA ARG A 18 -12.04 6.76 9.55
C ARG A 18 -11.03 7.12 10.64
N THR A 19 -9.77 6.77 10.45
CA THR A 19 -8.67 7.06 11.36
C THR A 19 -8.01 8.40 11.02
N ILE A 20 -7.50 9.09 12.04
CA ILE A 20 -6.69 10.30 11.84
C ILE A 20 -5.40 9.99 11.08
N THR A 21 -4.85 8.78 11.25
CA THR A 21 -3.64 8.30 10.56
C THR A 21 -3.84 8.29 9.05
N ALA A 22 -4.90 7.63 8.55
CA ALA A 22 -5.14 7.55 7.11
C ALA A 22 -5.45 8.93 6.50
N ARG A 23 -6.22 9.77 7.22
CA ARG A 23 -6.50 11.16 6.82
C ARG A 23 -5.22 12.00 6.74
N ALA A 24 -4.37 11.94 7.75
CA ALA A 24 -3.12 12.70 7.79
C ALA A 24 -2.16 12.27 6.67
N ILE A 25 -2.03 10.96 6.43
CA ILE A 25 -1.23 10.44 5.32
C ILE A 25 -1.81 10.90 3.98
N ASN A 26 -3.13 10.89 3.79
CA ASN A 26 -3.76 11.42 2.58
C ASN A 26 -3.39 12.89 2.33
N GLU A 27 -3.42 13.75 3.35
CA GLU A 27 -3.02 15.15 3.19
C GLU A 27 -1.54 15.31 2.78
N VAL A 28 -0.65 14.45 3.29
CA VAL A 28 0.76 14.45 2.90
C VAL A 28 0.91 14.07 1.42
N PHE A 29 0.29 12.97 0.99
CA PHE A 29 0.36 12.49 -0.40
C PHE A 29 -0.33 13.43 -1.39
N ARG A 30 -1.33 14.22 -0.95
CA ARG A 30 -1.97 15.24 -1.79
C ARG A 30 -1.16 16.52 -1.90
N ARG A 31 -0.32 16.82 -0.92
CA ARG A 31 0.49 18.05 -0.87
C ARG A 31 1.86 17.89 -1.53
N TYR A 32 2.43 16.70 -1.51
CA TYR A 32 3.79 16.46 -1.97
C TYR A 32 3.83 15.33 -3.00
N LEU A 33 4.73 15.46 -3.97
CA LEU A 33 5.10 14.36 -4.84
C LEU A 33 5.98 13.39 -4.05
N ILE A 34 5.42 12.23 -3.69
CA ILE A 34 6.15 11.15 -3.05
C ILE A 34 6.64 10.20 -4.14
N VAL A 35 7.97 10.09 -4.28
CA VAL A 35 8.59 9.22 -5.28
C VAL A 35 8.76 7.79 -4.77
N SER A 36 8.92 7.60 -3.45
CA SER A 36 9.09 6.30 -2.82
C SER A 36 8.66 6.36 -1.35
N GLY A 37 8.20 5.23 -0.81
CA GLY A 37 7.80 5.07 0.58
C GLY A 37 8.13 3.68 1.10
N ILE A 38 8.37 3.57 2.41
CA ILE A 38 8.61 2.30 3.11
C ILE A 38 7.72 2.27 4.36
N THR A 39 6.97 1.19 4.54
CA THR A 39 6.21 0.93 5.77
C THR A 39 6.91 -0.14 6.60
N PHE A 40 7.05 0.10 7.90
CA PHE A 40 7.64 -0.87 8.82
C PHE A 40 6.53 -1.56 9.61
N HIS A 41 6.52 -2.89 9.57
CA HIS A 41 5.59 -3.76 10.29
C HIS A 41 6.32 -4.70 11.24
N GLY A 42 5.58 -5.33 12.16
CA GLY A 42 6.08 -6.37 13.06
C GLY A 42 5.26 -7.65 12.96
N GLY A 43 5.88 -8.79 13.29
CA GLY A 43 5.22 -10.11 13.35
C GLY A 43 5.74 -11.12 12.33
N MET A 44 6.46 -10.68 11.30
CA MET A 44 7.09 -11.53 10.29
C MET A 44 8.40 -10.89 9.81
N GLN A 45 9.38 -11.72 9.45
CA GLN A 45 10.56 -11.29 8.71
C GLN A 45 10.26 -11.37 7.21
N ALA A 46 10.05 -10.22 6.57
CA ALA A 46 9.80 -10.13 5.14
C ALA A 46 10.10 -8.71 4.64
N ILE A 47 10.43 -8.60 3.36
CA ILE A 47 10.35 -7.38 2.59
C ILE A 47 9.32 -7.66 1.50
N ALA A 48 8.16 -7.02 1.62
CA ALA A 48 7.05 -7.22 0.71
C ALA A 48 6.82 -5.97 -0.13
N TYR A 49 6.37 -6.17 -1.36
CA TYR A 49 5.96 -5.11 -2.29
C TYR A 49 4.61 -5.44 -2.94
N GLU A 50 4.08 -4.54 -3.76
CA GLU A 50 2.74 -4.66 -4.30
C GLU A 50 2.57 -5.93 -5.18
N TRP A 51 1.46 -6.64 -5.11
CA TRP A 51 0.20 -6.25 -4.47
C TRP A 51 -0.06 -6.92 -3.12
N GLY A 52 -0.69 -6.19 -2.21
CA GLY A 52 -1.27 -6.68 -0.97
C GLY A 52 -2.79 -6.85 -1.00
N SER A 53 -3.49 -6.41 -2.04
CA SER A 53 -4.95 -6.34 -2.02
C SER A 53 -5.67 -7.57 -2.63
N PRO A 54 -6.90 -7.90 -2.19
CA PRO A 54 -7.63 -9.08 -2.65
C PRO A 54 -7.97 -9.15 -4.14
N ASN A 55 -8.22 -8.00 -4.77
CA ASN A 55 -8.45 -7.90 -6.22
C ASN A 55 -7.23 -8.31 -7.06
N HIS A 56 -6.06 -8.47 -6.43
CA HIS A 56 -4.80 -8.92 -7.05
C HIS A 56 -4.37 -10.33 -6.58
N GLN A 57 -5.23 -11.08 -5.87
CA GLN A 57 -4.94 -12.45 -5.37
C GLN A 57 -4.86 -13.48 -6.49
N SER A 58 -5.78 -13.46 -7.46
CA SER A 58 -5.77 -14.41 -8.57
C SER A 58 -4.64 -14.06 -9.54
N HIS A 59 -3.67 -14.97 -9.68
CA HIS A 59 -2.60 -15.02 -10.71
C HIS A 59 -1.21 -14.49 -10.36
N GLY A 60 -0.83 -14.37 -9.09
CA GLY A 60 0.51 -13.83 -8.77
C GLY A 60 0.73 -12.49 -9.47
N SER A 61 -0.35 -11.71 -9.53
CA SER A 61 -0.46 -10.57 -10.43
C SER A 61 0.68 -9.62 -10.13
N ARG A 62 1.37 -9.25 -11.19
CA ARG A 62 2.49 -8.33 -11.13
C ARG A 62 1.92 -6.94 -11.23
N SER A 63 2.38 -6.02 -10.39
CA SER A 63 2.23 -4.61 -10.66
C SER A 63 2.93 -4.26 -11.98
N PRO A 64 2.53 -3.19 -12.68
CA PRO A 64 3.29 -2.66 -13.82
C PRO A 64 4.78 -2.46 -13.51
N ASP A 65 5.11 -2.21 -12.24
CA ASP A 65 6.46 -1.97 -11.73
C ASP A 65 7.05 -3.16 -10.94
N ASP A 66 6.54 -4.39 -11.07
CA ASP A 66 6.97 -5.56 -10.29
C ASP A 66 8.50 -5.79 -10.33
N SER A 67 9.14 -5.55 -11.48
CA SER A 67 10.60 -5.69 -11.60
C SER A 67 11.36 -4.61 -10.83
N SER A 68 10.92 -3.34 -10.88
CA SER A 68 11.61 -2.26 -10.17
C SER A 68 11.38 -2.35 -8.65
N GLN A 69 10.18 -2.73 -8.22
CA GLN A 69 9.86 -3.00 -6.83
C GLN A 69 10.66 -4.19 -6.28
N MET A 70 10.81 -5.25 -7.08
CA MET A 70 11.66 -6.40 -6.75
C MET A 70 13.13 -6.00 -6.60
N ASP A 71 13.68 -5.24 -7.54
CA ASP A 71 15.08 -4.77 -7.49
C ASP A 71 15.34 -3.91 -6.25
N MET A 72 14.44 -2.97 -5.93
CA MET A 72 14.52 -2.17 -4.71
C MET A 72 14.43 -3.03 -3.45
N SER A 73 13.57 -4.05 -3.46
CA SER A 73 13.43 -4.98 -2.35
C SER A 73 14.67 -5.83 -2.13
N PHE A 74 15.37 -6.24 -3.19
CA PHE A 74 16.64 -6.94 -3.07
C PHE A 74 17.76 -6.05 -2.54
N VAL A 75 17.83 -4.78 -2.96
CA VAL A 75 18.79 -3.81 -2.38
C VAL A 75 18.53 -3.64 -0.88
N MET A 76 17.26 -3.49 -0.48
CA MET A 76 16.88 -3.41 0.93
C MET A 76 17.27 -4.67 1.72
N ARG A 77 17.02 -5.86 1.16
CA ARG A 77 17.39 -7.15 1.74
C ARG A 77 18.90 -7.25 1.95
N ASP A 78 19.67 -6.93 0.92
CA ASP A 78 21.13 -7.08 0.93
C ASP A 78 21.77 -6.10 1.92
N PHE A 79 21.22 -4.88 2.04
CA PHE A 79 21.64 -3.92 3.06
C PHE A 79 21.26 -4.35 4.48
N ALA A 80 20.04 -4.86 4.69
CA ALA A 80 19.59 -5.35 5.99
C ALA A 80 20.40 -6.56 6.47
N GLY A 81 20.91 -7.37 5.54
CA GLY A 81 21.67 -8.58 5.84
C GLY A 81 20.80 -9.70 6.40
N ALA A 82 21.45 -10.66 7.05
CA ALA A 82 20.77 -11.79 7.67
C ALA A 82 20.17 -11.42 9.04
N TYR A 83 18.98 -11.94 9.32
CA TYR A 83 18.34 -11.83 10.62
C TYR A 83 17.62 -13.15 10.96
N PRO A 84 17.90 -13.83 12.08
CA PRO A 84 19.23 -13.98 12.66
C PRO A 84 20.18 -14.87 11.82
N GLN A 85 19.67 -15.74 10.93
CA GLN A 85 20.51 -16.62 10.08
C GLN A 85 20.30 -16.46 8.57
N TYR A 86 19.12 -16.00 8.12
CA TYR A 86 18.80 -15.89 6.70
C TYR A 86 18.45 -14.44 6.32
N PRO A 87 18.72 -14.01 5.08
CA PRO A 87 18.21 -12.75 4.56
C PRO A 87 16.68 -12.70 4.62
N TYR A 88 16.12 -11.50 4.64
CA TYR A 88 14.68 -11.30 4.55
C TYR A 88 14.13 -11.91 3.25
N PRO A 89 13.10 -12.77 3.31
CA PRO A 89 12.34 -13.17 2.12
C PRO A 89 11.82 -11.92 1.39
N VAL A 90 11.91 -11.93 0.06
CA VAL A 90 11.43 -10.87 -0.83
C VAL A 90 10.44 -11.47 -1.81
N ASP A 91 9.22 -10.94 -1.83
CA ASP A 91 8.19 -11.27 -2.82
C ASP A 91 7.04 -10.26 -2.70
N LYS A 92 6.04 -10.38 -3.57
CA LYS A 92 4.77 -9.67 -3.48
C LYS A 92 4.07 -9.95 -2.15
N MET A 93 3.32 -8.97 -1.65
CA MET A 93 2.69 -9.03 -0.33
C MET A 93 1.61 -10.11 -0.23
N ASN A 94 0.80 -10.34 -1.26
CA ASN A 94 -0.22 -11.38 -1.29
C ASN A 94 0.32 -12.79 -1.01
N PRO A 95 1.31 -13.32 -1.77
CA PRO A 95 1.86 -14.65 -1.53
C PRO A 95 2.78 -14.75 -0.31
N LEU A 96 3.47 -13.66 0.06
CA LEU A 96 4.46 -13.70 1.16
C LEU A 96 3.84 -13.49 2.53
N VAL A 97 2.86 -12.59 2.62
CA VAL A 97 2.20 -12.20 3.87
C VAL A 97 0.80 -12.80 3.87
N TYR A 98 -0.16 -12.07 3.31
CA TYR A 98 -1.54 -12.47 3.01
C TYR A 98 -2.28 -11.24 2.47
N PRO A 99 -3.39 -11.44 1.73
CA PRO A 99 -4.14 -10.34 1.13
C PRO A 99 -5.01 -9.52 2.10
N VAL A 100 -5.06 -8.20 1.90
CA VAL A 100 -5.70 -7.20 2.76
C VAL A 100 -6.32 -6.05 1.98
N SER A 101 -7.59 -5.73 2.24
CA SER A 101 -8.24 -4.55 1.66
C SER A 101 -7.89 -3.28 2.44
N GLY A 102 -7.75 -2.15 1.74
CA GLY A 102 -7.54 -0.84 2.33
C GLY A 102 -6.15 -0.61 2.93
N GLY A 103 -5.16 -1.38 2.47
CA GLY A 103 -3.74 -1.16 2.81
C GLY A 103 -3.25 0.20 2.31
N MET A 104 -2.37 0.82 3.10
CA MET A 104 -1.71 2.07 2.73
C MET A 104 -0.77 1.86 1.55
N GLU A 105 -0.09 0.72 1.48
CA GLU A 105 0.94 0.40 0.49
C GLU A 105 0.36 0.41 -0.94
N ASP A 106 -0.65 -0.44 -1.21
CA ASP A 106 -1.28 -0.48 -2.54
C ASP A 106 -1.99 0.84 -2.89
N TRP A 107 -2.60 1.51 -1.91
CA TRP A 107 -3.22 2.82 -2.12
C TRP A 107 -2.19 3.89 -2.50
N ALA A 108 -1.03 3.92 -1.84
CA ALA A 108 0.04 4.87 -2.11
C ALA A 108 0.64 4.64 -3.50
N TYR A 109 0.77 3.39 -3.93
CA TYR A 109 1.27 3.03 -5.25
C TYR A 109 0.26 3.31 -6.37
N ALA A 110 -1.01 2.93 -6.17
CA ALA A 110 -1.98 2.80 -7.26
C ALA A 110 -3.26 3.61 -7.12
N GLY A 111 -3.50 4.26 -5.99
CA GLY A 111 -4.73 5.00 -5.72
C GLY A 111 -5.02 6.15 -6.68
N SER A 112 -4.01 6.66 -7.39
CA SER A 112 -4.15 7.73 -8.38
C SER A 112 -4.46 7.24 -9.79
N TRP A 113 -4.10 6.01 -10.15
CA TRP A 113 -4.17 5.52 -11.53
C TRP A 113 -5.00 4.24 -11.71
N ASP A 114 -5.13 3.39 -10.69
CA ASP A 114 -6.08 2.26 -10.70
C ASP A 114 -7.43 2.70 -10.13
N THR A 115 -8.16 3.49 -10.94
CA THR A 115 -9.47 4.02 -10.56
C THR A 115 -10.57 2.96 -10.51
N ALA A 116 -10.31 1.73 -10.97
CA ALA A 116 -11.25 0.62 -10.82
C ALA A 116 -11.18 0.02 -9.41
N SER A 117 -10.00 0.10 -8.78
CA SER A 117 -9.75 -0.41 -7.43
C SER A 117 -9.78 0.68 -6.36
N SER A 118 -9.78 1.97 -6.74
CA SER A 118 -9.82 3.11 -5.82
C SER A 118 -11.10 3.95 -5.95
N HIS A 119 -11.52 4.58 -4.84
CA HIS A 119 -12.78 5.34 -4.77
C HIS A 119 -12.70 6.52 -3.80
N THR A 120 -13.70 7.40 -3.83
CA THR A 120 -13.81 8.47 -2.83
C THR A 120 -14.43 7.92 -1.54
N CYS A 121 -13.83 8.21 -0.38
CA CYS A 121 -14.42 7.87 0.91
C CYS A 121 -15.62 8.75 1.23
N ALA A 122 -16.69 8.15 1.74
CA ALA A 122 -17.85 8.84 2.30
C ALA A 122 -17.68 9.03 3.83
N ALA A 123 -16.50 9.48 4.26
CA ALA A 123 -16.18 9.54 5.69
C ALA A 123 -16.76 10.80 6.35
N ASP A 124 -17.56 10.62 7.40
CA ASP A 124 -18.09 11.72 8.19
C ASP A 124 -16.96 12.58 8.80
N GLY A 125 -17.14 13.90 8.71
CA GLY A 125 -16.20 14.88 9.29
C GLY A 125 -14.84 14.98 8.58
N TYR A 126 -14.66 14.31 7.44
CA TYR A 126 -13.56 14.55 6.52
C TYR A 126 -14.14 15.09 5.21
N PRO A 127 -13.73 16.27 4.72
CA PRO A 127 -14.39 16.90 3.58
C PRO A 127 -14.54 15.96 2.38
N THR A 128 -15.78 15.73 1.93
CA THR A 128 -16.09 14.90 0.77
C THR A 128 -15.56 15.52 -0.51
N GLY A 129 -15.19 14.69 -1.50
CA GLY A 129 -14.68 15.15 -2.81
C GLY A 129 -13.16 15.29 -2.91
N GLN A 130 -12.41 14.90 -1.88
CA GLN A 130 -10.97 14.76 -1.96
C GLN A 130 -10.64 13.38 -2.55
N LEU A 131 -10.55 13.32 -3.88
CA LEU A 131 -10.14 12.13 -4.62
C LEU A 131 -8.86 11.51 -4.02
N PRO A 132 -8.69 10.18 -4.11
CA PRO A 132 -7.39 9.57 -3.88
C PRO A 132 -6.41 10.19 -4.89
N ALA A 133 -5.38 10.86 -4.37
CA ALA A 133 -4.19 11.32 -5.10
C ALA A 133 -4.38 11.72 -6.59
N GLY A 134 -5.38 12.56 -6.92
CA GLY A 134 -5.63 13.00 -8.30
C GLY A 134 -4.52 13.82 -8.97
N ASN A 135 -3.34 13.95 -8.34
CA ASN A 135 -2.19 14.73 -8.82
C ASN A 135 -0.84 13.99 -8.63
N ALA A 136 -0.82 12.65 -8.57
CA ALA A 136 0.44 11.89 -8.45
C ALA A 136 1.01 11.45 -9.81
N THR A 137 0.89 12.31 -10.83
CA THR A 137 1.63 12.25 -12.11
C THR A 137 1.93 13.66 -12.58
#